data_AF-A0AA92W724-F1
#
_entry.id   AF-A0AA92W724-F1
#
_cell.length_a   1.000
_cell.length_b   1.000
_cell.length_c   1.000
_cell.angle_alpha   90.00
_cell.angle_beta   90.00
_cell.angle_gamma   90.00
#
_symmetry.space_group_name_H-M   'P 1'
#
loop_
_entity.id
_entity.type
_entity.pdbx_description
1 polymer ?
#
loop_
_entity_poly.entity_id
_entity_poly.type
_entity_poly.pdbx_seq_one_letter_code
_entity_poly.pdbx_strand_id
1 'polypeptide(L)' 'MNDESIDVNISFINTDYFSVSVRDGAISVIGRITKLEMKNFVKAQYFEIKEVLDKNSKKGR' A
#
# COMPACT_ATOMS: atom_id res chain seq x y z
N MET A 1 12.58 -24.08 -1.45
CA MET A 1 11.92 -22.98 -0.74
C MET A 1 10.44 -23.25 -0.84
N ASN A 2 9.70 -23.28 0.27
CA ASN A 2 8.24 -23.38 0.18
C ASN A 2 7.76 -22.08 -0.45
N ASP A 3 7.16 -22.16 -1.63
CA ASP A 3 6.48 -21.05 -2.29
C ASP A 3 5.18 -20.74 -1.54
N GLU A 4 5.29 -20.27 -0.30
CA GLU A 4 4.18 -19.68 0.44
C GLU A 4 3.81 -18.36 -0.25
N SER A 5 2.98 -18.49 -1.28
CA SER A 5 2.41 -17.38 -2.03
C SER A 5 1.24 -16.82 -1.24
N ILE A 6 1.29 -15.52 -0.98
CA ILE A 6 0.21 -14.77 -0.37
C ILE A 6 -0.64 -14.19 -1.49
N ASP A 7 -1.90 -14.60 -1.55
CA ASP A 7 -2.88 -14.07 -2.51
C ASP A 7 -3.45 -12.77 -1.96
N VAL A 8 -3.25 -11.67 -2.70
CA VAL A 8 -3.80 -10.35 -2.35
C VAL A 8 -4.80 -9.93 -3.41
N ASN A 9 -6.06 -9.74 -3.01
CA ASN A 9 -7.07 -9.11 -3.86
C ASN A 9 -7.41 -7.72 -3.35
N ILE A 10 -7.51 -6.78 -4.27
CA ILE A 10 -7.91 -5.41 -4.01
C ILE A 10 -9.20 -5.16 -4.80
N SER A 11 -10.22 -4.62 -4.14
CA SER A 11 -11.50 -4.31 -4.80
C SER A 11 -11.96 -2.91 -4.42
N PHE A 12 -12.40 -2.16 -5.43
CA PHE A 12 -12.97 -0.83 -5.27
C PHE A 12 -14.48 -0.96 -5.19
N ILE A 13 -15.03 -0.73 -4.00
CA ILE A 13 -16.47 -0.90 -3.76
C ILE A 13 -17.23 0.35 -4.23
N ASN A 14 -16.61 1.54 -4.10
CA ASN A 14 -17.09 2.82 -4.60
C ASN A 14 -15.95 3.87 -4.61
N THR A 15 -16.28 5.16 -4.71
CA THR A 15 -15.29 6.26 -4.69
C THR A 15 -14.65 6.52 -3.33
N ASP A 16 -15.16 5.88 -2.26
CA ASP A 16 -14.92 6.25 -0.87
C ASP A 16 -14.27 5.12 -0.06
N TYR A 17 -14.30 3.88 -0.56
CA TYR A 17 -13.70 2.72 0.09
C TYR A 17 -13.09 1.74 -0.91
N PHE A 18 -11.99 1.11 -0.50
CA PHE A 18 -11.49 -0.11 -1.13
C PHE A 18 -11.29 -1.21 -0.07
N SER A 19 -11.48 -2.45 -0.47
CA SER A 19 -11.22 -3.62 0.37
C SER A 19 -9.95 -4.31 -0.07
N VAL A 20 -9.17 -4.78 0.89
CA VAL A 20 -8.02 -5.65 0.68
C VAL A 20 -8.34 -6.98 1.33
N SER A 21 -8.29 -8.06 0.55
CA SER A 21 -8.32 -9.42 1.09
C SER A 21 -6.95 -10.05 0.94
N VAL A 22 -6.43 -10.59 2.03
CA VAL A 22 -5.22 -11.39 2.04
C VAL A 22 -5.62 -12.84 2.32
N ARG A 23 -5.15 -13.76 1.49
CA ARG A 23 -5.29 -15.20 1.71
C ARG A 23 -3.92 -15.82 1.79
N ASP A 24 -3.70 -16.55 2.89
CA ASP A 24 -2.51 -17.34 3.15
C ASP A 24 -2.97 -18.77 3.49
N GLY A 25 -2.79 -19.67 2.52
CA GLY A 25 -3.35 -21.02 2.57
C GLY A 25 -4.87 -21.03 2.81
N ALA A 26 -5.30 -21.56 3.96
CA ALA A 26 -6.70 -21.69 4.33
C ALA A 26 -7.27 -20.45 5.05
N ILE A 27 -6.42 -19.50 5.44
CA ILE A 27 -6.84 -18.31 6.20
C ILE A 27 -7.07 -17.17 5.21
N SER A 28 -8.22 -16.49 5.33
CA SER A 28 -8.53 -15.29 4.56
C SER A 28 -9.02 -14.18 5.47
N VAL A 29 -8.39 -13.01 5.37
CA VAL A 29 -8.73 -11.81 6.13
C VAL A 29 -9.10 -10.71 5.15
N ILE A 30 -10.16 -9.96 5.46
CA ILE A 30 -10.63 -8.84 4.65
C ILE A 30 -10.63 -7.57 5.50
N GLY A 31 -9.87 -6.57 5.06
CA GLY A 31 -9.89 -5.21 5.59
C GLY A 31 -10.60 -4.26 4.65
N ARG A 32 -11.23 -3.22 5.21
CA ARG A 32 -11.75 -2.07 4.44
C ARG A 32 -10.95 -0.84 4.81
N ILE A 33 -10.55 -0.09 3.79
CA ILE A 33 -9.77 1.13 3.94
C ILE A 33 -10.55 2.25 3.27
N THR A 34 -10.72 3.35 3.98
CA THR A 34 -11.39 4.55 3.46
C THR A 34 -10.49 5.30 2.50
N LYS A 35 -11.09 6.10 1.62
CA LYS A 35 -10.40 7.01 0.72
C LYS A 35 -9.50 8.00 1.47
N LEU A 36 -9.93 8.46 2.65
CA LEU A 36 -9.16 9.40 3.46
C LEU A 36 -7.88 8.74 3.99
N GLU A 37 -7.99 7.53 4.54
CA GLU A 37 -6.84 6.74 5.00
C GLU A 37 -5.87 6.47 3.84
N MET A 38 -6.39 6.07 2.68
CA MET A 38 -5.57 5.86 1.47
C MET A 38 -4.83 7.12 1.05
N LYS A 39 -5.53 8.25 0.99
CA LYS A 39 -4.96 9.53 0.59
C LYS A 39 -3.87 9.96 1.55
N ASN A 40 -4.06 9.75 2.85
CA ASN A 40 -3.06 10.06 3.87
C ASN A 40 -1.84 9.15 3.73
N PHE A 41 -2.05 7.84 3.52
CA PHE A 41 -0.98 6.87 3.30
C PHE A 41 -0.13 7.23 2.07
N VAL A 42 -0.76 7.44 0.91
CA VAL A 42 -0.06 7.79 -0.34
C VAL A 42 0.71 9.11 -0.19
N LYS A 43 0.14 10.11 0.49
CA LYS A 43 0.83 11.38 0.75
C LYS A 43 2.07 11.18 1.63
N ALA A 44 1.98 10.39 2.68
CA ALA A 44 3.13 10.10 3.55
C ALA A 44 4.26 9.44 2.75
N GLN A 45 3.94 8.42 1.95
CA GLN A 45 4.91 7.74 1.08
C GLN A 45 5.52 8.68 0.04
N TYR A 46 4.73 9.57 -0.57
CA TYR A 46 5.24 10.56 -1.50
C TYR A 46 6.27 11.50 -0.86
N PHE A 47 6.03 11.98 0.37
CA PHE A 47 6.99 12.84 1.08
C PHE A 47 8.26 12.10 1.45
N GLU A 48 8.17 10.84 1.89
CA GLU A 48 9.34 9.99 2.17
C GLU A 48 10.21 9.82 0.92
N ILE A 49 9.60 9.45 -0.22
CA ILE A 49 10.32 9.29 -1.49
C ILE A 49 10.94 10.62 -1.93
N LYS A 50 10.18 11.71 -1.84
CA LYS A 50 10.68 13.04 -2.21
C LYS A 50 11.89 13.45 -1.36
N GLU A 51 11.85 13.20 -0.06
CA GLU A 51 12.97 13.50 0.84
C GLU A 51 14.23 12.69 0.46
N VAL A 52 14.07 11.41 0.13
CA VAL A 52 15.18 10.56 -0.36
C VAL A 52 15.76 11.13 -1.66
N LEU A 53 14.91 11.50 -2.62
CA LEU A 53 15.34 12.09 -3.89
C LEU A 53 16.07 13.43 -3.69
N ASP A 54 15.55 14.30 -2.83
CA ASP A 54 16.16 15.61 -2.52
C ASP A 54 17.54 15.44 -1.86
N LYS A 55 17.68 14.47 -0.94
CA LYS A 55 18.98 14.14 -0.31
C LYS A 55 19.99 13.62 -1.33
N ASN A 56 19.56 12.77 -2.27
CA ASN A 56 20.43 12.23 -3.31
C ASN A 56 20.82 13.30 -4.35
N SER A 57 19.91 14.21 -4.69
CA SER A 57 20.20 15.35 -5.57
C SER A 57 21.22 16.32 -4.98
N LYS A 58 21.28 16.47 -3.64
CA LYS A 58 22.24 17.35 -2.96
C LYS A 58 23.64 16.74 -2.79
N LYS A 59 23.79 15.43 -2.90
CA LYS A 59 25.08 14.73 -2.80
C LYS A 59 25.87 14.67 -4.13
N GLY A 60 25.22 14.98 -5.25
CA GLY A 60 25.83 14.99 -6.58
C GLY A 60 26.37 16.36 -7.02
N ARG A 61 26.53 17.32 -6.10
CA ARG A 61 26.99 18.69 -6.40
C ARG A 61 28.16 19.07 -5.51
#